data_AF-A0A5E4JNR9-F1
#
_entry.id   AF-A0A5E4JNR9-F1
#
_cell.length_a   1.000
_cell.length_b   1.000
_cell.length_c   1.000
_cell.angle_alpha   90.00
_cell.angle_beta   90.00
_cell.angle_gamma   90.00
#
_symmetry.space_group_name_H-M   'P 1'
#
loop_
_entity.id
_entity.type
_entity.pdbx_description
1 polymer ?
#
loop_
_entity_poly.entity_id
_entity_poly.type
_entity_poly.pdbx_seq_one_letter_code
_entity_poly.pdbx_strand_id
1 'polypeptide(L)'
;MDIKIGIWNRDVQNFSGLELAIIGQSAYHLNGVQISASNQAGYLSGIQAGLLNNSGYSKGIQAAVFGNENIRKMDGLQLALLHNEAIDICGGQIAAINKVEEKIQGIQIGLYNYCTEDSACIQIGLINKKEGEHWYSNIIPFLAVR
;
A
#
# COMPACT_ATOMS: atom_id res chain seq x y z
N MET A 1 -21.32 -0.62 14.99
CA MET A 1 -20.72 -0.97 13.70
C MET A 1 -21.68 -0.46 12.65
N ASP A 2 -21.26 0.58 11.93
CA ASP A 2 -22.12 1.25 10.96
C ASP A 2 -21.93 0.64 9.57
N ILE A 3 -22.95 0.68 8.73
CA ILE A 3 -22.89 0.20 7.34
C ILE A 3 -23.37 1.32 6.42
N LYS A 4 -22.57 1.64 5.40
CA LYS A 4 -22.91 2.61 4.35
C LYS A 4 -22.83 1.95 2.99
N ILE A 5 -23.85 2.18 2.17
CA ILE A 5 -23.93 1.66 0.80
C ILE A 5 -24.29 2.83 -0.11
N GLY A 6 -23.56 3.03 -1.20
CA GLY A 6 -23.83 4.12 -2.11
C GLY A 6 -23.16 3.98 -3.48
N ILE A 7 -23.40 4.95 -4.36
CA ILE A 7 -22.59 5.10 -5.58
C ILE A 7 -21.26 5.77 -5.21
N TRP A 8 -21.33 6.77 -4.33
CA TRP A 8 -20.20 7.48 -3.76
C TRP A 8 -20.46 7.76 -2.27
N ASN A 9 -19.52 7.41 -1.39
CA ASN A 9 -19.61 7.73 0.04
C ASN A 9 -18.57 8.80 0.40
N ARG A 10 -18.93 9.72 1.31
CA ARG A 10 -18.01 10.75 1.80
C ARG A 10 -18.18 10.98 3.29
N ASP A 11 -17.11 10.74 4.02
CA ASP A 11 -17.05 10.78 5.47
C ASP A 11 -16.03 11.82 5.92
N VAL A 12 -16.54 12.98 6.32
CA VAL A 12 -15.71 14.11 6.78
C VAL A 12 -15.19 13.88 8.21
N GLN A 13 -15.82 12.98 8.96
CA GLN A 13 -15.47 12.63 10.34
C GLN A 13 -14.98 11.19 10.44
N ASN A 14 -14.79 10.71 11.67
CA ASN A 14 -14.45 9.33 11.96
C ASN A 14 -15.61 8.41 11.55
N PHE A 15 -15.33 7.42 10.71
CA PHE A 15 -16.26 6.34 10.42
C PHE A 15 -15.73 5.03 10.98
N SER A 16 -16.61 4.26 11.62
CA SER A 16 -16.27 2.96 12.21
C SER A 16 -17.24 1.88 11.75
N GLY A 17 -16.86 1.14 10.72
CA GLY A 17 -17.75 0.15 10.11
C GLY A 17 -17.38 -0.28 8.70
N LEU A 18 -18.41 -0.64 7.93
CA LEU A 18 -18.30 -1.11 6.56
C LEU A 18 -18.85 -0.05 5.59
N GLU A 19 -18.01 0.44 4.68
CA GLU A 19 -18.43 1.28 3.56
C GLU A 19 -18.36 0.47 2.27
N LEU A 20 -19.48 0.36 1.56
CA LEU A 20 -19.58 -0.20 0.22
C LEU A 20 -19.97 0.91 -0.77
N ALA A 21 -19.23 1.05 -1.86
CA ALA A 21 -19.62 1.94 -2.93
C ALA A 21 -19.24 1.41 -4.31
N ILE A 22 -19.93 1.87 -5.35
CA ILE A 22 -19.62 1.47 -6.73
C ILE A 22 -18.39 2.24 -7.24
N ILE A 23 -18.40 3.56 -7.11
CA ILE A 23 -17.41 4.44 -7.75
C ILE A 23 -16.31 4.83 -6.79
N GLY A 24 -16.66 5.38 -5.63
CA GLY A 24 -15.62 5.89 -4.74
C GLY A 24 -16.06 6.21 -3.33
N GLN A 25 -15.04 6.30 -2.47
CA GLN A 25 -15.18 6.57 -1.04
C GLN A 25 -14.08 7.52 -0.62
N SER A 26 -14.42 8.49 0.24
CA SER A 26 -13.45 9.41 0.81
C SER A 26 -13.75 9.60 2.29
N ALA A 27 -12.87 9.10 3.17
CA ALA A 27 -12.99 9.24 4.61
C ALA A 27 -11.80 10.01 5.19
N TYR A 28 -12.03 10.88 6.18
CA TYR A 28 -10.93 11.48 6.91
C TYR A 28 -10.26 10.46 7.84
N HIS A 29 -11.05 9.74 8.64
CA HIS A 29 -10.60 8.64 9.49
C HIS A 29 -11.53 7.44 9.30
N LEU A 30 -10.98 6.31 8.85
CA LEU A 30 -11.67 5.04 8.73
C LEU A 30 -11.12 4.03 9.75
N ASN A 31 -12.00 3.48 10.59
CA ASN A 31 -11.75 2.25 11.33
C ASN A 31 -12.70 1.15 10.82
N GLY A 32 -12.22 0.28 9.94
CA GLY A 32 -13.06 -0.77 9.37
C GLY A 32 -12.72 -1.10 7.92
N VAL A 33 -13.74 -1.29 7.09
CA VAL A 33 -13.58 -1.84 5.73
C VAL A 33 -14.20 -0.88 4.71
N GLN A 34 -13.41 -0.49 3.71
CA GLN A 34 -13.84 0.26 2.53
C GLN A 34 -13.72 -0.62 1.29
N ILE A 35 -14.83 -0.78 0.56
CA ILE A 35 -14.87 -1.52 -0.71
C ILE A 35 -15.52 -0.65 -1.77
N SER A 36 -14.74 -0.23 -2.78
CA SER A 36 -15.22 0.50 -3.96
C SER A 36 -14.20 0.50 -5.08
N ALA A 37 -14.54 1.04 -6.26
CA ALA A 37 -13.55 1.19 -7.33
C ALA A 37 -12.38 2.10 -6.91
N SER A 38 -12.64 3.20 -6.21
CA SER A 38 -11.62 4.17 -5.77
C SER A 38 -11.79 4.56 -4.31
N ASN A 39 -10.93 4.06 -3.43
CA ASN A 39 -10.97 4.37 -2.00
C ASN A 39 -9.94 5.41 -1.61
N GLN A 40 -10.32 6.35 -0.75
CA GLN A 40 -9.42 7.34 -0.15
C GLN A 40 -9.66 7.44 1.37
N ALA A 41 -8.58 7.37 2.14
CA ALA A 41 -8.63 7.57 3.59
C ALA A 41 -7.47 8.45 4.09
N GLY A 42 -7.75 9.50 4.87
CA GLY A 42 -6.69 10.25 5.55
C GLY A 42 -5.93 9.36 6.54
N TYR A 43 -6.68 8.66 7.38
CA TYR A 43 -6.21 7.67 8.36
C TYR A 43 -7.04 6.40 8.22
N LEU A 44 -6.39 5.27 7.90
CA LEU A 44 -7.00 3.96 7.78
C LEU A 44 -6.52 3.06 8.92
N SER A 45 -7.45 2.44 9.63
CA SER A 45 -7.22 1.30 10.50
C SER A 45 -8.16 0.17 10.08
N GLY A 46 -7.69 -0.73 9.21
CA GLY A 46 -8.50 -1.83 8.69
C GLY A 46 -8.15 -2.23 7.26
N ILE A 47 -9.18 -2.37 6.40
CA ILE A 47 -9.04 -2.91 5.04
C ILE A 47 -9.58 -1.91 4.02
N GLN A 48 -8.79 -1.62 2.99
CA GLN A 48 -9.26 -1.00 1.74
C GLN A 48 -9.18 -2.02 0.62
N ALA A 49 -10.28 -2.24 -0.11
CA ALA A 49 -10.34 -3.15 -1.25
C ALA A 49 -10.95 -2.44 -2.47
N GLY A 50 -10.29 -2.47 -3.62
CA GLY A 50 -10.78 -1.74 -4.79
C GLY A 50 -10.00 -1.90 -6.09
N LEU A 51 -10.22 -1.00 -7.04
CA LEU A 51 -9.35 -0.87 -8.21
C LEU A 51 -8.13 -0.02 -7.87
N LEU A 52 -8.35 1.06 -7.12
CA LEU A 52 -7.34 1.98 -6.61
C LEU A 52 -7.61 2.29 -5.14
N ASN A 53 -6.56 2.29 -4.33
CA ASN A 53 -6.63 2.70 -2.93
C ASN A 53 -5.59 3.77 -2.65
N ASN A 54 -5.97 4.85 -1.98
CA ASN A 54 -5.07 5.89 -1.52
C ASN A 54 -5.28 6.12 -0.02
N SER A 55 -4.18 6.30 0.71
CA SER A 55 -4.23 6.65 2.12
C SER A 55 -3.11 7.58 2.56
N GLY A 56 -3.34 8.37 3.61
CA GLY A 56 -2.29 9.10 4.31
C GLY A 56 -1.54 8.18 5.27
N TYR A 57 -2.15 7.89 6.41
CA TYR A 57 -1.66 6.91 7.37
C TYR A 57 -2.50 5.64 7.29
N SER A 58 -1.86 4.48 7.29
CA SER A 58 -2.56 3.20 7.20
C SER A 58 -2.02 2.18 8.19
N LYS A 59 -2.94 1.48 8.85
CA LYS A 59 -2.66 0.27 9.62
C LYS A 59 -3.60 -0.83 9.17
N GLY A 60 -3.07 -1.86 8.51
CA GLY A 60 -3.87 -2.98 8.01
C GLY A 60 -3.56 -3.36 6.56
N ILE A 61 -4.58 -3.55 5.72
CA ILE A 61 -4.43 -4.12 4.37
C ILE A 61 -5.00 -3.15 3.34
N GLN A 62 -4.22 -2.83 2.31
CA GLN A 62 -4.71 -2.22 1.08
C GLN A 62 -4.60 -3.25 -0.06
N ALA A 63 -5.73 -3.65 -0.60
CA ALA A 63 -5.83 -4.61 -1.71
C ALA A 63 -6.47 -3.94 -2.93
N ALA A 64 -5.71 -3.76 -4.01
CA ALA A 64 -6.17 -3.09 -5.21
C ALA A 64 -5.94 -3.94 -6.45
N VAL A 65 -6.77 -3.79 -7.48
CA VAL A 65 -6.48 -4.41 -8.78
C VAL A 65 -5.31 -3.69 -9.45
N PHE A 66 -5.36 -2.36 -9.54
CA PHE A 66 -4.32 -1.59 -10.23
C PHE A 66 -3.24 -1.11 -9.28
N GLY A 67 -3.59 -0.44 -8.18
CA GLY A 67 -2.57 -0.03 -7.25
C GLY A 67 -3.02 0.59 -5.94
N ASN A 68 -2.08 0.54 -4.99
CA ASN A 68 -2.21 1.15 -3.68
C ASN A 68 -1.16 2.25 -3.52
N GLU A 69 -1.57 3.35 -2.90
CA GLU A 69 -0.71 4.48 -2.58
C GLU A 69 -0.85 4.84 -1.10
N ASN A 70 0.28 4.99 -0.41
CA ASN A 70 0.35 5.54 0.93
C ASN A 70 1.30 6.75 0.96
N ILE A 71 0.74 7.95 1.10
CA ILE A 71 1.49 9.20 1.00
C ILE A 71 2.12 9.65 2.33
N ARG A 72 2.14 8.80 3.37
CA ARG A 72 2.82 9.07 4.64
C ARG A 72 3.42 7.79 5.23
N LYS A 73 2.68 7.08 6.08
CA LYS A 73 3.17 5.87 6.74
C LYS A 73 2.16 4.74 6.69
N MET A 74 2.67 3.54 6.40
CA MET A 74 1.90 2.31 6.41
C MET A 74 2.48 1.25 7.35
N ASP A 75 1.67 0.74 8.27
CA ASP A 75 1.96 -0.46 9.06
C ASP A 75 1.05 -1.61 8.59
N GLY A 76 1.54 -2.48 7.69
CA GLY A 76 0.75 -3.59 7.15
C GLY A 76 1.09 -4.05 5.73
N LEU A 77 0.08 -4.45 4.96
CA LEU A 77 0.25 -5.09 3.64
C LEU A 77 -0.39 -4.28 2.50
N GLN A 78 0.39 -4.00 1.45
CA GLN A 78 -0.13 -3.53 0.16
C GLN A 78 -0.09 -4.68 -0.85
N LEU A 79 -1.24 -4.98 -1.44
CA LEU A 79 -1.43 -6.03 -2.42
C LEU A 79 -2.04 -5.40 -3.68
N ALA A 80 -1.32 -5.44 -4.79
CA ALA A 80 -1.84 -5.01 -6.08
C ALA A 80 -1.36 -5.90 -7.22
N LEU A 81 -2.01 -5.86 -8.38
CA LEU A 81 -1.48 -6.53 -9.56
C LEU A 81 -0.37 -5.70 -10.21
N LEU A 82 -0.55 -4.37 -10.32
CA LEU A 82 0.38 -3.52 -11.06
C LEU A 82 1.35 -2.77 -10.15
N HIS A 83 0.84 -1.96 -9.21
CA HIS A 83 1.69 -0.97 -8.53
C HIS A 83 1.37 -0.78 -7.05
N ASN A 84 2.38 -0.82 -6.20
CA ASN A 84 2.31 -0.32 -4.82
C ASN A 84 3.35 0.77 -4.61
N GLU A 85 2.92 1.86 -3.97
CA GLU A 85 3.80 2.95 -3.57
C GLU A 85 3.51 3.37 -2.12
N ALA A 86 4.58 3.63 -1.38
CA ALA A 86 4.52 4.16 -0.03
C ALA A 86 5.73 5.06 0.27
N ILE A 87 5.56 6.04 1.15
CA ILE A 87 6.70 6.82 1.66
C ILE A 87 7.46 6.01 2.72
N ASP A 88 6.81 5.65 3.83
CA ASP A 88 7.36 4.79 4.89
C ASP A 88 6.45 3.57 5.10
N ILE A 89 7.02 2.36 5.17
CA ILE A 89 6.27 1.14 5.43
C ILE A 89 6.98 0.18 6.41
N CYS A 90 6.24 -0.28 7.41
CA CYS A 90 6.58 -1.45 8.22
C CYS A 90 5.63 -2.59 7.83
N GLY A 91 6.12 -3.54 7.03
CA GLY A 91 5.30 -4.63 6.50
C GLY A 91 5.68 -5.07 5.10
N GLY A 92 4.70 -5.25 4.20
CA GLY A 92 4.93 -5.91 2.92
C GLY A 92 4.24 -5.26 1.73
N GLN A 93 4.90 -5.27 0.58
CA GLN A 93 4.31 -4.90 -0.71
C GLN A 93 4.40 -6.08 -1.70
N ILE A 94 3.28 -6.40 -2.34
CA ILE A 94 3.20 -7.42 -3.41
C ILE A 94 2.49 -6.79 -4.61
N ALA A 95 3.22 -6.60 -5.71
CA ALA A 95 2.74 -6.08 -6.99
C ALA A 95 3.77 -6.28 -8.09
N ALA A 96 3.41 -6.07 -9.36
CA ALA A 96 4.41 -6.07 -10.43
C ALA A 96 5.51 -5.02 -10.20
N ILE A 97 5.16 -3.86 -9.67
CA ILE A 97 6.06 -2.76 -9.33
C ILE A 97 5.81 -2.38 -7.87
N ASN A 98 6.84 -2.46 -7.02
CA ASN A 98 6.82 -1.96 -5.66
C ASN A 98 7.85 -0.84 -5.50
N LYS A 99 7.43 0.29 -4.94
CA LYS A 99 8.30 1.44 -4.70
C LYS A 99 8.10 1.97 -3.28
N VAL A 100 9.22 2.21 -2.60
CA VAL A 100 9.26 2.93 -1.33
C VAL A 100 10.20 4.12 -1.44
N GLU A 101 9.71 5.30 -1.06
CA GLU A 101 10.43 6.57 -1.25
C GLU A 101 11.32 6.99 -0.08
N GLU A 102 11.04 6.56 1.15
CA GLU A 102 11.87 6.89 2.31
C GLU A 102 12.40 5.66 3.03
N LYS A 103 11.54 4.75 3.48
CA LYS A 103 12.00 3.59 4.27
C LYS A 103 11.02 2.43 4.24
N ILE A 104 11.54 1.23 4.05
CA ILE A 104 10.80 -0.01 4.29
C ILE A 104 11.50 -0.87 5.34
N GLN A 105 10.72 -1.38 6.28
CA GLN A 105 11.07 -2.48 7.17
C GLN A 105 10.17 -3.68 6.84
N GLY A 106 10.67 -4.61 6.02
CA GLY A 106 9.93 -5.82 5.68
C GLY A 106 10.24 -6.40 4.30
N ILE A 107 9.22 -6.68 3.49
CA ILE A 107 9.37 -7.51 2.26
C ILE A 107 8.71 -6.85 1.05
N GLN A 108 9.37 -6.89 -0.11
CA GLN A 108 8.76 -6.58 -1.40
C GLN A 108 8.83 -7.79 -2.33
N ILE A 109 7.71 -8.11 -2.98
CA ILE A 109 7.62 -9.20 -3.96
C ILE A 109 7.02 -8.64 -5.25
N GLY A 110 7.77 -8.69 -6.35
CA GLY A 110 7.34 -8.07 -7.60
C GLY A 110 8.29 -8.27 -8.77
N LEU A 111 7.92 -7.82 -9.97
CA LEU A 111 8.85 -7.83 -11.09
C LEU A 111 9.95 -6.80 -10.89
N TYR A 112 9.58 -5.62 -10.37
CA TYR A 112 10.48 -4.54 -10.02
C TYR A 112 10.25 -4.10 -8.58
N ASN A 113 11.30 -4.11 -7.77
CA ASN A 113 11.27 -3.62 -6.40
C ASN A 113 12.29 -2.47 -6.23
N TYR A 114 11.84 -1.38 -5.61
CA TYR A 114 12.67 -0.23 -5.27
C TYR A 114 12.54 0.13 -3.80
N CYS A 115 13.67 0.37 -3.16
CA CYS A 115 13.76 0.99 -1.84
C CYS A 115 15.01 1.87 -1.71
N THR A 116 15.02 2.73 -0.71
CA THR A 116 16.13 3.63 -0.39
C THR A 116 17.23 2.94 0.43
N GLU A 117 18.34 3.63 0.65
CA GLU A 117 19.48 3.11 1.43
C GLU A 117 19.14 2.78 2.90
N ASP A 118 18.22 3.53 3.52
CA ASP A 118 17.77 3.39 4.92
C ASP A 118 16.84 2.19 5.18
N SER A 119 16.49 1.46 4.13
CA SER A 119 15.55 0.35 4.17
C SER A 119 16.18 -0.95 4.68
N ALA A 120 15.48 -1.65 5.58
CA ALA A 120 15.77 -3.01 6.00
C ALA A 120 14.76 -3.94 5.32
N CYS A 121 15.10 -4.43 4.13
CA CYS A 121 14.13 -5.02 3.22
C CYS A 121 14.67 -6.27 2.53
N ILE A 122 13.81 -7.30 2.46
CA ILE A 122 13.99 -8.44 1.58
C ILE A 122 13.21 -8.15 0.30
N GLN A 123 13.92 -8.05 -0.83
CA GLN A 123 13.29 -7.90 -2.14
C GLN A 123 13.37 -9.22 -2.91
N ILE A 124 12.24 -9.66 -3.46
CA ILE A 124 12.11 -10.85 -4.30
C ILE A 124 11.51 -10.42 -5.64
N GLY A 125 12.26 -10.58 -6.74
CA GLY A 125 11.79 -10.09 -8.03
C GLY A 125 12.62 -10.41 -9.25
N LEU A 126 12.36 -9.76 -10.38
CA LEU A 126 13.26 -9.83 -11.54
C LEU A 126 14.35 -8.76 -11.45
N ILE A 127 13.95 -7.58 -10.95
CA ILE A 127 14.81 -6.42 -10.77
C ILE A 127 14.60 -5.92 -9.35
N ASN A 128 15.67 -5.93 -8.56
CA ASN A 128 15.69 -5.41 -7.20
C ASN A 128 16.70 -4.25 -7.15
N LYS A 129 16.25 -3.09 -6.69
CA LYS A 129 17.08 -1.88 -6.60
C LYS A 129 16.97 -1.29 -5.19
N LYS A 130 18.12 -1.15 -4.55
CA LYS A 130 18.30 -0.37 -3.33
C LYS A 130 19.16 0.86 -3.66
N GLU A 131 18.69 2.05 -3.33
CA GLU A 131 19.47 3.28 -3.49
C GLU A 131 20.79 3.20 -2.70
N GLY A 132 21.85 3.85 -3.19
CA GLY A 132 23.17 3.84 -2.55
C GLY A 132 23.97 2.55 -2.70
N GLU A 133 23.39 1.44 -3.19
CA GLU A 133 24.09 0.16 -3.33
C GLU A 133 24.13 -0.39 -4.75
N HIS A 134 25.22 -0.07 -5.44
CA HIS A 134 25.49 -0.55 -6.80
C HIS A 134 25.69 -2.08 -6.91
N TRP A 135 26.00 -2.78 -5.81
CA TRP A 135 26.14 -4.25 -5.83
C TRP A 135 24.79 -4.97 -5.68
N TYR A 136 23.79 -4.31 -5.11
CA TYR A 136 22.47 -4.88 -4.82
C TYR A 136 21.74 -5.29 -6.11
N SER A 137 22.02 -4.61 -7.23
CA SER A 137 21.53 -4.99 -8.56
C SER A 137 22.24 -6.20 -9.19
N ASN A 138 23.38 -6.65 -8.64
CA ASN A 138 24.36 -7.43 -9.40
C ASN A 138 24.62 -8.85 -8.87
N ILE A 139 24.16 -9.21 -7.66
CA ILE A 139 24.54 -10.52 -7.07
C ILE A 139 23.40 -11.54 -7.19
N ILE A 140 22.13 -11.14 -7.06
CA ILE A 140 20.98 -12.07 -7.10
C ILE A 140 19.71 -11.34 -7.58
N PRO A 141 19.33 -11.39 -8.87
CA PRO A 141 18.16 -10.66 -9.36
C PRO A 141 16.86 -11.10 -8.67
N PHE A 142 16.83 -12.33 -8.14
CA PHE A 142 15.66 -12.97 -7.54
C PHE A 142 15.50 -12.81 -6.02
N LEU A 143 16.57 -12.53 -5.28
CA LEU A 143 16.51 -12.40 -3.83
C LEU A 143 17.60 -11.45 -3.35
N ALA A 144 17.22 -10.28 -2.87
CA ALA A 144 18.17 -9.33 -2.33
C ALA A 144 17.84 -9.06 -0.86
N VAL A 145 18.85 -9.24 0.00
CA VAL A 145 18.73 -9.18 1.46
C VAL A 145 19.75 -8.18 1.96
N ARG A 146 19.29 -7.17 2.72
CA ARG A 146 20.16 -6.29 3.50
C ARG A 146 19.44 -5.73 4.71
#